data_AF-A0A8E2LKJ8-F1
#
_entry.id   AF-A0A8E2LKJ8-F1
#
_cell.length_a   1.000
_cell.length_b   1.000
_cell.length_c   1.000
_cell.angle_alpha   90.00
_cell.angle_beta   90.00
_cell.angle_gamma   90.00
#
_symmetry.space_group_name_H-M   'P 1'
#
loop_
_entity.id
_entity.type
_entity.pdbx_description
1 polymer ?
#
loop_
_entity_poly.entity_id
_entity_poly.type
_entity_poly.pdbx_seq_one_letter_code
_entity_poly.pdbx_strand_id
1 'polypeptide(L)'
;MSVNRANTKSVKCANILAAIRDIDLALRSGQALPITRERLEELNFQILAGIPDAPEVITGKLREHNITAGKYLAPCWQDVPDLVDRFVQWLVRVAFRCKPGVAGA
;
A
#
# COMPACT_ATOMS: atom_id res chain seq x y z
N MET A 1 -18.88 -21.25 -6.45
CA MET A 1 -18.82 -20.40 -7.66
C MET A 1 -17.36 -20.24 -8.05
N SER A 2 -16.96 -20.73 -9.23
CA SER A 2 -15.55 -20.68 -9.67
C SER A 2 -15.27 -19.30 -10.29
N VAL A 3 -14.64 -18.40 -9.55
CA VAL A 3 -14.25 -17.08 -10.07
C VAL A 3 -13.10 -17.29 -11.05
N ASN A 4 -13.29 -16.81 -12.28
CA ASN A 4 -12.36 -17.07 -13.39
C ASN A 4 -11.01 -16.36 -13.13
N ARG A 5 -9.94 -17.14 -12.92
CA ARG A 5 -8.61 -16.67 -12.48
C ARG A 5 -7.92 -15.68 -13.43
N ALA A 6 -8.31 -15.67 -14.71
CA ALA A 6 -7.84 -14.71 -15.70
C ALA A 6 -8.48 -13.32 -15.52
N ASN A 7 -9.75 -13.28 -15.09
CA ASN A 7 -10.50 -12.04 -14.88
C ASN A 7 -9.95 -11.25 -13.69
N THR A 8 -9.60 -11.95 -12.60
CA THR A 8 -9.04 -11.31 -11.38
C THR A 8 -7.66 -10.70 -11.59
N LYS A 9 -6.81 -11.29 -12.44
CA LYS A 9 -5.53 -10.68 -12.82
C LYS A 9 -5.72 -9.37 -13.59
N SER A 10 -6.68 -9.34 -14.51
CA SER A 10 -7.01 -8.14 -15.29
C SER A 10 -7.50 -7.00 -14.40
N VAL A 11 -8.39 -7.29 -13.45
CA VAL A 11 -8.88 -6.33 -12.45
C VAL A 11 -7.74 -5.77 -11.59
N LYS A 12 -6.85 -6.64 -11.08
CA LYS A 12 -5.68 -6.21 -10.30
C LYS A 12 -4.79 -5.23 -11.05
N CYS A 13 -4.48 -5.54 -12.32
CA CYS A 13 -3.66 -4.66 -13.15
C CYS A 13 -4.35 -3.30 -13.38
N ALA A 14 -5.67 -3.30 -13.64
CA ALA A 14 -6.43 -2.06 -13.81
C ALA A 14 -6.42 -1.20 -12.53
N ASN A 15 -6.59 -1.81 -11.37
CA ASN A 15 -6.55 -1.12 -10.08
C ASN A 15 -5.17 -0.49 -9.80
N ILE A 16 -4.09 -1.22 -10.08
CA ILE A 16 -2.72 -0.70 -9.95
C ILE A 16 -2.49 0.49 -10.89
N LEU A 17 -2.90 0.38 -12.15
CA LEU A 17 -2.76 1.46 -13.12
C LEU A 17 -3.56 2.71 -12.72
N ALA A 18 -4.75 2.53 -12.14
CA ALA A 18 -5.53 3.64 -11.58
C ALA A 18 -4.78 4.34 -10.43
N ALA A 19 -4.26 3.58 -9.46
CA ALA A 19 -3.51 4.14 -8.34
C ALA A 19 -2.26 4.92 -8.80
N ILE A 20 -1.52 4.38 -9.78
CA ILE A 20 -0.35 5.06 -10.37
C ILE A 20 -0.77 6.37 -11.05
N ARG A 21 -1.86 6.36 -11.83
CA ARG A 21 -2.37 7.56 -12.50
C ARG A 21 -2.78 8.64 -11.50
N ASP A 22 -3.45 8.26 -10.42
CA ASP A 22 -3.91 9.19 -9.40
C ASP A 22 -2.70 9.84 -8.68
N ILE A 23 -1.65 9.06 -8.42
CA ILE A 23 -0.37 9.57 -7.90
C ILE A 23 0.31 10.51 -8.90
N ASP A 24 0.43 10.13 -10.17
CA ASP A 24 1.06 10.96 -11.21
C ASP A 24 0.33 12.30 -11.38
N LEU A 25 -1.02 12.28 -11.40
CA LEU A 25 -1.82 13.49 -11.52
C LEU A 25 -1.62 14.42 -10.32
N ALA A 26 -1.68 13.88 -9.10
CA ALA A 26 -1.44 14.66 -7.89
C ALA A 26 -0.04 15.31 -7.89
N LEU A 27 1.00 14.54 -8.23
CA LEU A 27 2.37 15.06 -8.30
C LEU A 27 2.51 16.15 -9.39
N ARG A 28 1.94 15.96 -10.58
CA ARG A 28 1.94 16.98 -11.65
C ARG A 28 1.19 18.25 -11.27
N SER A 29 0.16 18.13 -10.43
CA SER A 29 -0.57 19.28 -9.89
C SER A 29 0.14 19.98 -8.73
N GLY A 30 1.34 19.54 -8.37
CA GLY A 30 2.12 20.11 -7.26
C GLY A 30 1.61 19.70 -5.87
N GLN A 31 0.72 18.71 -5.78
CA GLN A 31 0.25 18.22 -4.50
C GLN A 31 1.33 17.38 -3.82
N ALA A 32 1.57 17.67 -2.55
CA ALA A 32 2.33 16.79 -1.68
C ALA A 32 1.42 15.65 -1.22
N LEU A 33 1.75 14.42 -1.60
CA LEU A 33 1.05 13.24 -1.12
C LEU A 33 1.76 12.72 0.14
N PRO A 34 1.20 12.93 1.35
CA PRO A 34 1.85 12.50 2.56
C PRO A 34 2.00 10.98 2.58
N ILE A 35 3.06 10.48 3.21
CA ILE A 35 3.23 9.06 3.49
C ILE A 35 2.66 8.86 4.90
N THR A 36 1.42 8.35 4.98
CA THR A 36 0.74 8.03 6.23
C THR A 36 0.26 6.58 6.22
N ARG A 37 -0.11 6.05 7.39
CA ARG A 37 -0.70 4.71 7.49
C ARG A 37 -2.06 4.65 6.81
N GLU A 38 -2.90 5.66 7.02
CA GLU A 38 -4.24 5.75 6.46
C GLU A 38 -4.18 5.69 4.93
N ARG A 39 -3.23 6.44 4.33
CA ARG A 39 -3.04 6.40 2.88
C ARG A 39 -2.53 5.04 2.38
N LEU A 40 -1.71 4.33 3.18
CA LEU A 40 -1.29 2.97 2.85
C LEU A 40 -2.48 2.00 2.85
N GLU A 41 -3.37 2.13 3.83
CA GLU A 41 -4.62 1.37 3.93
C GLU A 41 -5.57 1.70 2.75
N GLU A 42 -5.73 2.97 2.38
CA GLU A 42 -6.51 3.41 1.22
C GLU A 42 -5.96 2.85 -0.10
N LEU A 43 -4.63 2.91 -0.30
CA LEU A 43 -3.99 2.34 -1.49
C LEU A 43 -4.14 0.82 -1.54
N ASN A 44 -4.04 0.14 -0.38
CA ASN A 44 -4.30 -1.29 -0.30
C ASN A 44 -5.74 -1.62 -0.71
N PHE A 45 -6.72 -0.87 -0.20
CA PHE A 45 -8.11 -0.99 -0.59
C PHE A 45 -8.28 -0.78 -2.11
N GLN A 46 -7.75 0.31 -2.65
CA GLN A 46 -7.85 0.63 -4.08
C GLN A 46 -7.26 -0.50 -4.95
N ILE A 47 -6.11 -1.03 -4.59
CA ILE A 47 -5.44 -2.10 -5.35
C ILE A 47 -6.23 -3.41 -5.28
N LEU A 48 -6.77 -3.76 -4.12
CA LEU A 48 -7.42 -5.05 -3.87
C LEU A 48 -8.94 -5.04 -4.05
N ALA A 49 -9.54 -3.88 -4.32
CA ALA A 49 -10.98 -3.73 -4.51
C ALA A 49 -11.52 -4.71 -5.58
N GLY A 50 -12.52 -5.49 -5.20
CA GLY A 50 -13.16 -6.48 -6.08
C GLY A 50 -12.34 -7.74 -6.36
N ILE A 51 -11.17 -7.91 -5.72
CA ILE A 51 -10.36 -9.11 -5.83
C ILE A 51 -10.71 -10.05 -4.67
N PRO A 52 -11.14 -11.29 -4.96
CA PRO A 52 -11.42 -12.25 -3.90
C PRO A 52 -10.13 -12.70 -3.22
N ASP A 53 -10.18 -12.79 -1.89
CA ASP A 53 -9.12 -13.33 -1.03
C ASP A 53 -9.75 -14.21 0.08
N ALA A 54 -8.94 -14.69 1.02
CA ALA A 54 -9.43 -15.46 2.15
C ALA A 54 -10.46 -14.64 2.97
N PRO A 55 -11.51 -15.27 3.53
CA PRO A 55 -12.60 -14.55 4.24
C PRO A 55 -12.15 -13.65 5.38
N GLU A 56 -11.04 -13.99 6.04
CA GLU A 56 -10.42 -13.24 7.13
C GLU A 56 -9.62 -12.02 6.68
N VAL A 57 -9.38 -11.85 5.38
CA VAL A 57 -8.66 -10.72 4.80
C VAL A 57 -9.65 -9.59 4.48
N ILE A 58 -9.49 -8.47 5.16
CA ILE A 58 -10.28 -7.26 4.92
C ILE A 58 -9.40 -6.25 4.17
N THR A 59 -9.78 -5.94 2.93
CA THR A 59 -9.05 -4.98 2.08
C THR A 59 -9.01 -3.61 2.74
N GLY A 60 -7.84 -2.98 2.75
CA GLY A 60 -7.64 -1.67 3.37
C GLY A 60 -7.60 -1.67 4.89
N LYS A 61 -7.44 -2.83 5.53
CA LYS A 61 -7.25 -2.92 6.98
C LYS A 61 -6.01 -3.73 7.31
N LEU A 62 -5.39 -3.42 8.45
CA LEU A 62 -4.38 -4.30 9.02
C LEU A 62 -5.01 -5.63 9.42
N ARG A 63 -4.22 -6.69 9.32
CA ARG A 63 -4.65 -8.04 9.72
C ARG A 63 -4.87 -8.12 11.23
N GLU A 64 -5.87 -8.89 11.62
CA GLU A 64 -6.22 -9.19 13.02
C GLU A 64 -5.89 -10.65 13.41
N HIS A 65 -5.04 -11.30 12.61
CA HIS A 65 -4.60 -12.67 12.83
C HIS A 65 -3.15 -12.88 12.37
N ASN A 66 -2.51 -13.91 12.93
CA ASN A 66 -1.14 -14.28 12.56
C ASN A 66 -1.11 -14.99 11.21
N ILE A 67 -0.11 -14.68 10.39
CA ILE A 67 0.04 -15.24 9.05
C ILE A 67 1.47 -15.71 8.81
N THR A 68 1.62 -16.60 7.86
CA THR A 68 2.92 -17.00 7.30
C THR A 68 2.97 -16.69 5.80
N ALA A 69 4.16 -16.42 5.29
CA ALA A 69 4.43 -16.31 3.86
C ALA A 69 5.48 -17.38 3.49
N GLY A 70 5.00 -18.57 3.11
CA GLY A 70 5.88 -19.73 2.95
C GLY A 70 6.50 -20.13 4.29
N LYS A 71 7.84 -20.09 4.38
CA LYS A 71 8.57 -20.37 5.63
C LYS A 71 8.73 -19.15 6.55
N TYR A 72 8.39 -17.96 6.06
CA TYR A 72 8.51 -16.74 6.84
C TYR A 72 7.29 -16.59 7.77
N LEU A 73 7.55 -16.46 9.06
CA LEU A 73 6.55 -16.08 10.05
C LEU A 73 6.53 -14.56 10.17
N ALA A 74 5.38 -13.94 9.87
CA ALA A 74 5.20 -12.51 10.05
C ALA A 74 5.15 -12.16 11.56
N PRO A 75 5.36 -10.88 11.93
CA PRO A 75 5.21 -10.42 13.33
C PRO A 75 3.85 -10.80 13.94
N CYS A 76 3.71 -10.75 15.27
CA CYS A 76 2.38 -10.91 15.88
C CYS A 76 1.45 -9.81 15.35
N TRP A 77 0.19 -10.14 15.02
CA TRP A 77 -0.75 -9.18 14.46
C TRP A 77 -0.98 -7.96 15.36
N GLN A 78 -0.90 -8.15 16.67
CA GLN A 78 -1.04 -7.10 17.69
C GLN A 78 0.08 -6.04 17.61
N ASP A 79 1.27 -6.44 17.14
CA ASP A 79 2.41 -5.53 16.97
C ASP A 79 2.35 -4.78 15.63
N VAL A 80 1.54 -5.24 14.67
CA VAL A 80 1.51 -4.70 13.30
C VAL A 80 1.12 -3.22 13.27
N PRO A 81 0.11 -2.73 14.01
CA PRO A 81 -0.21 -1.30 14.06
C PRO A 81 1.01 -0.43 14.35
N ASP A 82 1.72 -0.72 15.45
CA ASP A 82 2.89 0.05 15.87
C ASP A 82 4.06 -0.09 14.89
N LEU A 83 4.27 -1.28 14.33
CA LEU A 83 5.31 -1.51 13.32
C LEU A 83 5.05 -0.74 12.04
N VAL A 84 3.80 -0.65 11.58
CA VAL A 84 3.40 0.13 10.41
C VAL A 84 3.59 1.63 10.67
N ASP A 85 3.20 2.12 11.85
CA ASP A 85 3.39 3.53 12.22
C ASP A 85 4.87 3.91 12.24
N ARG A 86 5.72 3.05 12.83
CA ARG A 86 7.19 3.23 12.82
C ARG A 86 7.76 3.17 11.41
N PHE A 87 7.25 2.28 10.56
CA PHE A 87 7.68 2.15 9.17
C PHE A 87 7.36 3.41 8.36
N VAL A 88 6.14 3.94 8.49
CA VAL A 88 5.72 5.19 7.87
C VAL A 88 6.57 6.36 8.35
N GLN A 89 6.81 6.49 9.66
CA GLN A 89 7.70 7.52 10.20
C GLN A 89 9.12 7.43 9.65
N TRP A 90 9.65 6.21 9.49
CA TRP A 90 10.95 5.99 8.87
C TRP A 90 10.97 6.41 7.40
N LEU A 91 9.95 6.05 6.61
CA LEU A 91 9.84 6.47 5.21
C LEU A 91 9.82 7.98 5.06
N VAL A 92 9.04 8.69 5.88
CA VAL A 92 9.02 10.16 5.91
C VAL A 92 10.42 10.70 6.15
N ARG A 93 11.15 10.17 7.15
CA ARG A 93 12.52 10.60 7.44
C ARG A 93 13.48 10.34 6.27
N VAL A 94 13.30 9.26 5.51
CA VAL A 94 14.16 8.94 4.35
C VAL A 94 13.81 9.82 3.15
N ALA A 95 12.53 10.00 2.85
CA ALA A 95 12.05 10.79 1.72
C ALA A 95 12.53 12.25 1.80
N PHE A 96 12.52 12.84 3.00
CA PHE A 96 12.96 14.23 3.21
C PHE A 96 14.45 14.37 3.57
N ARG A 97 15.24 13.29 3.53
CA ARG A 97 16.72 13.32 3.65
C ARG A 97 17.42 13.58 2.32
N CYS A 98 16.72 13.52 1.19
CA CYS A 98 17.28 13.93 -0.09
C CYS A 98 17.35 15.47 -0.09
N LYS A 99 18.54 16.04 0.10
CA LYS A 99 18.75 17.48 -0.14
C LYS A 99 18.22 17.81 -1.54
N PRO A 100 17.50 18.93 -1.73
CA PRO A 100 17.29 19.41 -3.09
C PRO A 100 18.67 19.53 -3.72
N GLY A 101 18.85 18.86 -4.86
CA GLY A 101 20.05 19.03 -5.65
C GLY A 101 20.28 20.51 -5.81
N VAL A 102 21.47 20.96 -5.45
CA VAL A 102 21.93 22.32 -5.72
C VAL A 102 21.79 22.48 -7.23
N ALA A 103 20.74 23.18 -7.68
CA ALA A 103 20.68 23.67 -9.05
C ALA A 103 21.80 24.69 -9.15
N GLY A 104 22.95 24.21 -9.63
CA GLY A 104 24.13 25.04 -9.84
C GLY A 104 23.87 26.05 -10.96
N ALA A 105 24.39 27.25 -10.73
CA ALA A 105 24.77 28.31 -11.66
C ALA A 105 23.69 28.85 -12.62
#